data_AF-A0A212F2H1-F1
#
_entry.id   AF-A0A212F2H1-F1
#
_cell.length_a   1.000
_cell.length_b   1.000
_cell.length_c   1.000
_cell.angle_alpha   90.00
_cell.angle_beta   90.00
_cell.angle_gamma   90.00
#
_symmetry.space_group_name_H-M   'P 1'
#
loop_
_entity.id
_entity.type
_entity.pdbx_description
1 polymer ?
#
loop_
_entity_poly.entity_id
_entity_poly.type
_entity_poly.pdbx_seq_one_letter_code
_entity_poly.pdbx_strand_id
1 'polypeptide(L)'
;GGNVINIVNSSKVRWGNEFVYYMGNAYGQPGKSHTPSSDDEEPIEKTELIVLLLEANIEPEHEYIDYISKHLGKNWYSLFRRLGFTQGQIETAEIDNAKQGVAEARYKLLLDWTRNDDIGTLGKLSNVLWEDGERQIVKDMADIYDRSRK
;
A
#
# COMPACT_ATOMS: atom_id res chain seq x y z
N GLY A 1 42.92 -38.41 -11.37
CA GLY A 1 43.18 -37.45 -10.28
C GLY A 1 42.59 -36.12 -10.68
N GLY A 2 41.92 -35.44 -9.74
CA GLY A 2 41.58 -34.02 -9.88
C GLY A 2 42.86 -33.16 -10.06
N ASN A 3 42.79 -31.86 -10.30
CA ASN A 3 41.71 -30.96 -9.95
C ASN A 3 41.72 -29.71 -10.85
N VAL A 4 40.60 -29.02 -10.79
CA VAL A 4 40.22 -27.73 -11.35
C VAL A 4 41.24 -26.62 -11.04
N ILE A 5 41.39 -25.66 -11.98
CA ILE A 5 42.11 -24.40 -11.73
C ILE A 5 41.14 -23.21 -11.75
N ASN A 6 41.42 -22.38 -10.75
CA ASN A 6 40.75 -21.25 -10.15
C ASN A 6 40.83 -19.98 -11.02
N ILE A 7 39.77 -19.17 -11.03
CA ILE A 7 39.86 -17.79 -11.52
C ILE A 7 39.50 -16.87 -10.35
N VAL A 8 40.49 -16.04 -9.98
CA VAL A 8 40.41 -15.07 -8.89
C VAL A 8 40.15 -13.69 -9.48
N ASN A 9 39.28 -12.94 -8.80
CA ASN A 9 39.11 -11.49 -8.86
C ASN A 9 38.42 -10.91 -10.11
N SER A 10 37.10 -10.78 -10.02
CA SER A 10 36.38 -9.68 -10.65
C SER A 10 35.44 -9.10 -9.60
N SER A 11 35.79 -7.92 -9.11
CA SER A 11 35.03 -7.17 -8.12
C SER A 11 34.11 -6.18 -8.85
N LYS A 12 32.83 -6.16 -8.44
CA LYS A 12 31.72 -5.30 -8.89
C LYS A 12 30.77 -5.88 -9.94
N VAL A 13 30.03 -6.92 -9.56
CA VAL A 13 28.62 -7.10 -9.91
C VAL A 13 27.93 -7.57 -8.64
N ARG A 14 27.04 -6.76 -8.04
CA ARG A 14 26.21 -7.17 -6.91
C ARG A 14 24.79 -7.41 -7.41
N TRP A 15 24.41 -8.68 -7.45
CA TRP A 15 23.04 -9.17 -7.49
C TRP A 15 22.80 -9.81 -6.11
N GLY A 16 21.77 -9.37 -5.40
CA GLY A 16 21.38 -9.91 -4.09
C GLY A 16 21.84 -9.03 -2.91
N ASN A 17 20.88 -8.62 -2.08
CA ASN A 17 21.12 -7.90 -0.83
C ASN A 17 21.78 -8.87 0.18
N GLU A 18 23.08 -8.72 0.39
CA GLU A 18 23.84 -9.42 1.41
C GLU A 18 23.79 -8.61 2.71
N PHE A 19 23.04 -9.09 3.71
CA PHE A 19 23.08 -8.55 5.07
C PHE A 19 24.42 -8.92 5.71
N VAL A 20 25.37 -7.99 5.69
CA VAL A 20 26.65 -8.12 6.40
C VAL A 20 26.41 -7.90 7.89
N TYR A 21 26.34 -8.98 8.66
CA TYR A 21 26.38 -8.92 10.13
C TYR A 21 27.82 -8.73 10.60
N TYR A 22 28.14 -7.53 11.08
CA TYR A 22 29.34 -7.32 11.88
C TYR A 22 29.10 -7.84 13.31
N MET A 23 29.62 -9.03 13.63
CA MET A 23 29.82 -9.43 15.03
C MET A 23 31.12 -8.81 15.55
N GLY A 24 31.01 -7.94 16.56
CA GLY A 24 32.10 -7.37 17.33
C GLY A 24 31.71 -7.25 18.81
N ASN A 25 32.60 -7.70 19.69
CA ASN A 25 32.37 -8.19 21.05
C ASN A 25 31.95 -7.17 22.15
N ALA A 26 31.17 -7.71 23.09
CA ALA A 26 31.13 -7.51 24.56
C ALA A 26 31.28 -6.09 25.13
N TYR A 27 30.24 -5.57 25.80
CA TYR A 27 30.12 -5.46 27.27
C TYR A 27 28.80 -4.74 27.62
N GLY A 28 27.90 -5.46 28.31
CA GLY A 28 26.89 -4.91 29.24
C GLY A 28 25.67 -4.18 28.67
N GLN A 29 24.53 -4.86 28.55
CA GLN A 29 23.23 -4.55 29.18
C GLN A 29 22.11 -5.47 28.64
N PRO A 30 21.15 -5.91 29.48
CA PRO A 30 20.17 -6.92 29.09
C PRO A 30 18.96 -6.30 28.38
N GLY A 31 18.54 -6.94 27.29
CA GLY A 31 17.13 -7.09 26.93
C GLY A 31 16.42 -5.87 26.34
N LYS A 32 16.54 -5.68 25.03
CA LYS A 32 15.39 -5.30 24.19
C LYS A 32 15.30 -6.32 23.06
N SER A 33 14.31 -7.20 23.16
CA SER A 33 13.87 -8.04 22.06
C SER A 33 13.50 -7.12 20.89
N HIS A 34 14.38 -7.05 19.89
CA HIS A 34 14.05 -6.46 18.60
C HIS A 34 13.09 -7.44 17.93
N THR A 35 11.80 -7.20 18.14
CA THR A 35 10.80 -7.67 17.19
C THR A 35 11.10 -6.95 15.89
N PRO A 36 11.28 -7.65 14.75
CA PRO A 36 11.45 -6.98 13.48
C PRO A 36 10.10 -6.33 13.14
N SER A 37 9.98 -5.02 13.40
CA SER A 37 8.94 -4.20 12.81
C SER A 37 9.18 -4.22 11.30
N SER A 38 8.16 -4.60 10.54
CA SER A 38 8.17 -4.72 9.08
C SER A 38 8.28 -3.38 8.34
N ASP A 39 9.03 -2.43 8.87
CA ASP A 39 9.11 -1.02 8.43
C ASP A 39 10.43 -0.70 7.71
N ASP A 40 11.18 -1.71 7.26
CA ASP A 40 12.38 -1.54 6.43
C ASP A 40 12.06 -1.60 4.92
N GLU A 41 10.82 -1.28 4.51
CA GLU A 41 10.50 -1.02 3.10
C GLU A 41 10.90 0.43 2.75
N GLU A 42 11.66 0.61 1.67
CA GLU A 42 12.01 1.94 1.17
C GLU A 42 10.73 2.77 0.95
N PRO A 43 10.70 4.04 1.39
CA PRO A 43 9.51 4.86 1.27
C PRO A 43 9.17 5.08 -0.20
N ILE A 44 7.93 4.75 -0.58
CA ILE A 44 7.44 4.97 -1.95
C ILE A 44 7.43 6.46 -2.26
N GLU A 45 8.29 6.88 -3.19
CA GLU A 45 8.37 8.26 -3.65
C GLU A 45 7.21 8.63 -4.58
N LYS A 46 6.88 9.93 -4.61
CA LYS A 46 5.81 10.49 -5.43
C LYS A 46 6.28 10.65 -6.87
N THR A 47 6.07 9.63 -7.69
CA THR A 47 6.42 9.64 -9.12
C THR A 47 5.47 10.53 -9.93
N GLU A 48 5.83 10.88 -11.17
CA GLU A 48 4.97 11.65 -12.08
C GLU A 48 3.60 10.97 -12.31
N LEU A 49 3.56 9.64 -12.44
CA LEU A 49 2.32 8.89 -12.58
C LEU A 49 1.43 9.02 -11.33
N ILE A 50 2.02 8.96 -10.14
CA ILE A 50 1.30 9.17 -8.88
C ILE A 50 0.76 10.59 -8.81
N VAL A 51 1.54 11.60 -9.21
CA VAL A 51 1.05 12.99 -9.26
C VAL A 51 -0.14 13.13 -10.19
N LEU A 52 -0.06 12.58 -11.41
CA LEU A 52 -1.15 12.60 -12.37
C LEU A 52 -2.42 11.91 -11.86
N LEU A 53 -2.27 10.78 -11.16
CA LEU A 53 -3.39 10.09 -10.52
C LEU A 53 -4.04 10.97 -9.45
N LEU A 54 -3.24 11.62 -8.60
CA LEU A 54 -3.73 12.48 -7.52
C LEU A 54 -4.44 13.73 -8.02
N GLU A 55 -4.13 14.18 -9.23
CA GLU A 55 -4.78 15.32 -9.90
C GLU A 55 -5.95 14.88 -10.80
N ALA A 56 -6.24 13.58 -10.90
CA ALA A 56 -7.24 13.05 -11.80
C ALA A 56 -8.66 13.47 -11.40
N ASN A 57 -9.33 14.20 -12.30
CA ASN A 57 -10.71 14.66 -12.13
C ASN A 57 -11.71 13.77 -12.89
N ILE A 58 -11.53 12.44 -12.77
CA ILE A 58 -12.42 11.42 -13.33
C ILE A 58 -13.09 10.65 -12.20
N GLU A 59 -14.24 10.04 -12.46
CA GLU A 59 -14.88 9.12 -11.51
C GLU A 59 -14.03 7.84 -11.38
N PRO A 60 -13.83 7.30 -10.17
CA PRO A 60 -13.13 6.03 -9.99
C PRO A 60 -13.97 4.88 -10.57
N GLU A 61 -13.48 4.26 -11.63
CA GLU A 61 -14.08 3.06 -12.21
C GLU A 61 -14.04 1.85 -11.26
N HIS A 62 -14.84 0.84 -11.57
CA HIS A 62 -14.96 -0.40 -10.80
C HIS A 62 -13.61 -1.07 -10.50
N GLU A 63 -12.65 -1.04 -11.44
CA GLU A 63 -11.33 -1.66 -11.22
C GLU A 63 -10.59 -1.03 -10.03
N TYR A 64 -10.62 0.29 -9.90
CA TYR A 64 -10.00 0.99 -8.77
C TYR A 64 -10.71 0.65 -7.45
N ILE A 65 -12.04 0.69 -7.44
CA ILE A 65 -12.86 0.42 -6.25
C ILE A 65 -12.65 -1.02 -5.77
N ASP A 66 -12.68 -1.99 -6.69
CA ASP A 66 -12.43 -3.40 -6.42
C ASP A 66 -11.01 -3.61 -5.88
N TYR A 67 -10.01 -2.98 -6.49
CA TYR A 67 -8.62 -3.08 -6.05
C TYR A 67 -8.44 -2.54 -4.62
N ILE A 68 -8.89 -1.31 -4.35
CA ILE A 68 -8.76 -0.68 -3.03
C ILE A 68 -9.46 -1.53 -1.96
N SER A 69 -10.67 -2.00 -2.22
CA SER A 69 -11.46 -2.76 -1.24
C SER A 69 -10.74 -4.03 -0.75
N LYS A 70 -10.02 -4.71 -1.64
CA LYS A 70 -9.26 -5.93 -1.37
C LYS A 70 -7.93 -5.69 -0.67
N HIS A 71 -7.28 -4.55 -0.91
CA HIS A 71 -5.91 -4.29 -0.45
C HIS A 71 -5.82 -3.37 0.77
N LEU A 72 -6.91 -2.69 1.15
CA LEU A 72 -6.93 -1.88 2.37
C LEU A 72 -6.54 -2.68 3.62
N GLY A 73 -5.64 -2.10 4.42
CA GLY A 73 -5.13 -2.74 5.63
C GLY A 73 -6.06 -2.61 6.83
N LYS A 74 -5.48 -2.83 8.02
CA LYS A 74 -6.14 -2.67 9.33
C LYS A 74 -6.66 -1.25 9.61
N ASN A 75 -6.13 -0.25 8.91
CA ASN A 75 -6.48 1.16 9.09
C ASN A 75 -7.68 1.60 8.24
N TRP A 76 -8.35 0.70 7.51
CA TRP A 76 -9.44 1.09 6.62
C TRP A 76 -10.56 1.93 7.29
N TYR A 77 -10.81 1.78 8.59
CA TYR A 77 -11.72 2.64 9.35
C TYR A 77 -11.31 4.13 9.38
N SER A 78 -10.00 4.47 9.45
CA SER A 78 -9.59 5.89 9.38
C SER A 78 -9.87 6.48 8.01
N LEU A 79 -9.60 5.71 6.95
CA LEU A 79 -9.88 6.12 5.58
C LEU A 79 -11.36 6.50 5.39
N PHE A 80 -12.30 5.63 5.74
CA PHE A 80 -13.73 5.94 5.55
C PHE A 80 -14.21 7.09 6.44
N ARG A 81 -13.66 7.27 7.65
CA ARG A 81 -13.94 8.47 8.45
C ARG A 81 -13.48 9.75 7.76
N ARG A 82 -12.35 9.72 7.05
CA ARG A 82 -11.85 10.86 6.27
C ARG A 82 -12.65 11.09 4.99
N LEU A 83 -13.28 10.05 4.46
CA LEU A 83 -14.28 10.15 3.38
C LEU A 83 -15.66 10.64 3.87
N GLY A 84 -15.82 10.91 5.17
CA GLY A 84 -17.03 11.52 5.74
C GLY A 84 -18.02 10.54 6.37
N PHE A 85 -17.71 9.23 6.41
CA PHE A 85 -18.55 8.26 7.09
C PHE A 85 -18.41 8.35 8.61
N THR A 86 -19.52 8.21 9.32
CA THR A 86 -19.52 8.04 10.76
C THR A 86 -19.11 6.62 11.15
N GLN A 87 -18.62 6.45 12.38
CA GLN A 87 -18.27 5.13 12.93
C GLN A 87 -19.43 4.14 12.79
N GLY A 88 -20.66 4.55 13.14
CA GLY A 88 -21.85 3.69 13.07
C GLY A 88 -22.20 3.25 11.64
N GLN A 89 -21.99 4.11 10.64
CA GLN A 89 -22.17 3.71 9.23
C GLN A 89 -21.16 2.65 8.79
N ILE A 90 -19.90 2.80 9.20
CA ILE A 90 -18.83 1.83 8.89
C ILE A 90 -19.11 0.48 9.55
N GLU A 91 -19.45 0.49 10.85
CA GLU A 91 -19.79 -0.72 11.61
C GLU A 91 -21.03 -1.42 11.04
N THR A 92 -22.05 -0.67 10.65
CA THR A 92 -23.26 -1.21 10.00
C THR A 92 -22.89 -1.90 8.68
N ALA A 93 -22.06 -1.26 7.85
CA ALA A 93 -21.60 -1.87 6.60
C ALA A 93 -20.79 -3.15 6.85
N GLU A 94 -19.97 -3.20 7.89
CA GLU A 94 -19.24 -4.43 8.26
C GLU A 94 -20.20 -5.55 8.71
N ILE A 95 -21.18 -5.23 9.55
CA ILE A 95 -22.19 -6.19 10.03
C ILE A 95 -23.04 -6.72 8.87
N ASP A 96 -23.54 -5.85 8.01
CA ASP A 96 -24.40 -6.20 6.87
C ASP A 96 -23.69 -7.10 5.86
N ASN A 97 -22.35 -7.00 5.79
CA ASN A 97 -21.51 -7.75 4.86
C ASN A 97 -20.67 -8.83 5.54
N ALA A 98 -20.97 -9.18 6.79
CA ALA A 98 -20.18 -10.13 7.57
C ALA A 98 -20.07 -11.52 6.89
N LYS A 99 -21.05 -11.91 6.07
CA LYS A 99 -21.04 -13.18 5.33
C LYS A 99 -20.14 -13.15 4.08
N GLN A 100 -20.00 -11.98 3.46
CA GLN A 100 -19.19 -11.76 2.26
C GLN A 100 -17.75 -11.38 2.62
N GLY A 101 -17.55 -10.81 3.81
CA GLY A 101 -16.27 -10.40 4.35
C GLY A 101 -16.02 -8.90 4.27
N VAL A 102 -14.95 -8.47 4.94
CA VAL A 102 -14.60 -7.04 5.09
C VAL A 102 -14.35 -6.33 3.76
N ALA A 103 -13.84 -7.03 2.75
CA ALA A 103 -13.61 -6.47 1.41
C ALA A 103 -14.93 -6.00 0.78
N GLU A 104 -16.02 -6.76 0.94
CA GLU A 104 -17.34 -6.38 0.42
C GLU A 104 -17.90 -5.14 1.14
N ALA A 105 -17.70 -5.05 2.46
CA ALA A 105 -18.09 -3.87 3.24
C ALA A 105 -17.37 -2.61 2.70
N ARG A 106 -16.05 -2.68 2.52
CA ARG A 106 -15.23 -1.59 1.96
C ARG A 106 -15.65 -1.23 0.55
N TYR A 107 -15.90 -2.23 -0.29
CA TYR A 107 -16.34 -2.05 -1.67
C TYR A 107 -17.66 -1.26 -1.72
N LYS A 108 -18.65 -1.65 -0.92
CA LYS A 108 -19.94 -0.96 -0.85
C LYS A 108 -19.84 0.45 -0.30
N LEU A 109 -19.00 0.69 0.72
CA LEU A 109 -18.76 2.04 1.23
C LEU A 109 -18.09 2.94 0.19
N LEU A 110 -17.13 2.42 -0.59
CA LEU A 110 -16.52 3.20 -1.67
C LEU A 110 -17.52 3.50 -2.79
N LEU A 111 -18.36 2.54 -3.18
CA LEU A 111 -19.44 2.80 -4.13
C LEU A 111 -20.44 3.85 -3.62
N ASP A 112 -20.79 3.79 -2.34
CA ASP A 112 -21.68 4.78 -1.72
C ASP A 112 -21.04 6.17 -1.73
N TRP A 113 -19.75 6.26 -1.40
CA TRP A 113 -18.99 7.51 -1.48
C TRP A 113 -18.98 8.09 -2.89
N THR A 114 -18.64 7.30 -3.91
CA THR A 114 -18.61 7.76 -5.30
C THR A 114 -19.97 8.26 -5.79
N ARG A 115 -21.08 7.68 -5.31
CA ARG A 115 -22.44 8.06 -5.71
C ARG A 115 -22.98 9.30 -5.00
N ASN A 116 -22.57 9.52 -3.75
CA ASN A 116 -23.14 10.56 -2.89
C ASN A 116 -22.24 11.81 -2.76
N ASP A 117 -20.98 11.74 -3.16
CA ASP A 117 -20.07 12.88 -3.16
C ASP A 117 -20.13 13.59 -4.52
N ASP A 118 -20.61 14.84 -4.52
CA ASP A 118 -20.74 15.68 -5.73
C ASP A 118 -19.41 15.83 -6.52
N ILE A 119 -18.27 15.51 -5.91
CA ILE A 119 -16.92 15.55 -6.51
C ILE A 119 -16.11 14.30 -6.13
N GLY A 120 -16.75 13.12 -6.09
CA GLY A 120 -16.12 11.82 -5.82
C GLY A 120 -15.12 11.39 -6.89
N THR A 121 -13.99 12.08 -7.02
CA THR A 121 -13.00 11.83 -8.07
C THR A 121 -11.93 10.83 -7.64
N LEU A 122 -11.34 10.16 -8.62
CA LEU A 122 -10.19 9.29 -8.43
C LEU A 122 -9.04 10.02 -7.74
N GLY A 123 -8.74 11.26 -8.14
CA GLY A 123 -7.71 12.07 -7.50
C GLY A 123 -8.00 12.37 -6.02
N LYS A 124 -9.25 12.70 -5.66
CA LYS A 124 -9.63 12.92 -4.25
C LYS A 124 -9.45 11.64 -3.42
N LEU A 125 -9.91 10.50 -3.94
CA LEU A 125 -9.74 9.20 -3.28
C LEU A 125 -8.25 8.84 -3.10
N SER A 126 -7.45 9.03 -4.15
CA SER A 126 -6.01 8.78 -4.11
C SER A 126 -5.29 9.70 -3.13
N ASN A 127 -5.69 10.97 -2.97
CA ASN A 127 -5.11 11.87 -1.97
C ASN A 127 -5.40 11.38 -0.55
N VAL A 128 -6.63 10.94 -0.28
CA VAL A 128 -6.99 10.39 1.04
C VAL A 128 -6.15 9.15 1.35
N LEU A 129 -6.04 8.21 0.40
CA LEU A 129 -5.19 7.01 0.52
C LEU A 129 -3.72 7.38 0.78
N TRP A 130 -3.18 8.31 -0.01
CA TRP A 130 -1.82 8.80 0.12
C TRP A 130 -1.59 9.36 1.53
N GLU A 131 -2.44 10.26 1.99
CA GLU A 131 -2.34 10.88 3.31
C GLU A 131 -2.55 9.88 4.47
N ASP A 132 -3.29 8.79 4.26
CA ASP A 132 -3.47 7.72 5.28
C ASP A 132 -2.28 6.77 5.36
N GLY A 133 -1.30 6.93 4.46
CA GLY A 133 -0.10 6.08 4.38
C GLY A 133 -0.26 4.85 3.50
N GLU A 134 -1.38 4.71 2.76
CA GLU A 134 -1.64 3.61 1.84
C GLU A 134 -0.89 3.79 0.51
N ARG A 135 0.43 4.03 0.59
CA ARG A 135 1.29 4.44 -0.54
C ARG A 135 1.33 3.38 -1.64
N GLN A 136 1.40 2.10 -1.25
CA GLN A 136 1.46 0.99 -2.20
C GLN A 136 0.17 0.89 -3.02
N ILE A 137 -0.99 1.06 -2.38
CA ILE A 137 -2.29 1.11 -3.08
C ILE A 137 -2.30 2.26 -4.10
N VAL A 138 -1.82 3.45 -3.74
CA VAL A 138 -1.78 4.59 -4.67
C VAL A 138 -0.82 4.34 -5.85
N LYS A 139 0.32 3.70 -5.60
CA LYS A 139 1.25 3.29 -6.66
C LYS A 139 0.60 2.30 -7.63
N ASP A 140 -0.05 1.27 -7.10
CA ASP A 140 -0.71 0.25 -7.93
C ASP A 140 -1.91 0.85 -8.71
N MET A 141 -2.64 1.79 -8.11
CA MET A 141 -3.65 2.58 -8.82
C MET A 141 -3.06 3.42 -9.95
N ALA A 142 -1.86 3.99 -9.77
CA ALA A 142 -1.20 4.77 -10.81
C ALA A 142 -0.80 3.89 -12.00
N ASP A 143 -0.41 2.65 -11.75
CA ASP A 143 -0.15 1.66 -12.80
C ASP A 143 -1.43 1.25 -13.53
N ILE A 144 -2.56 1.06 -12.81
CA ILE A 144 -3.88 0.85 -13.45
C ILE A 144 -4.23 2.04 -14.35
N TYR A 145 -4.01 3.26 -13.85
CA TYR A 145 -4.27 4.50 -14.58
C TYR A 145 -3.44 4.63 -15.86
N ASP A 146 -2.14 4.32 -15.81
CA ASP A 146 -1.29 4.32 -17.02
C ASP A 146 -1.76 3.31 -18.08
N ARG A 147 -2.21 2.12 -17.66
CA ARG A 147 -2.75 1.12 -18.59
C ARG A 147 -4.05 1.58 -19.26
N SER A 148 -4.93 2.26 -18.52
CA SER A 148 -6.21 2.75 -19.05
C SER A 148 -6.09 3.86 -20.10
N ARG A 149 -4.94 4.53 -20.16
CA ARG A 149 -4.67 5.65 -21.08
C ARG A 149 -4.07 5.24 -22.43
N LYS A 150 -3.67 3.98 -22.58
CA LYS A 150 -3.04 3.42 -23.79
C LYS A 150 -4.09 2.80 -24.70
#